data_AF-A0A2N6TZC0-F1
#
_entry.id   AF-A0A2N6TZC0-F1
#
_cell.length_a   1.000
_cell.length_b   1.000
_cell.length_c   1.000
_cell.angle_alpha   90.00
_cell.angle_beta   90.00
_cell.angle_gamma   90.00
#
_symmetry.space_group_name_H-M   'P 1'
#
loop_
_entity.id
_entity.type
_entity.pdbx_description
1 polymer ?
#
loop_
_entity_poly.entity_id
_entity_poly.type
_entity_poly.pdbx_seq_one_letter_code
_entity_poly.pdbx_strand_id
1 'polypeptide(L)'
;MNLSAVIKVVRRFAPVVVPVVLKMWQDPRLRAQIQEVAAKLVASEKPTAQDMLATIEVLRSQVRELAASADNAGEVRRAEEWQKQLDGYEKAAHLLTAPGATTKDHKKLRRRIDALRSRVLDAHMTEIAEDHGVQVESAPARGSRLSRPRLLSRRCARRRDRA
;
A
#
# COMPACT_ATOMS: atom_id res chain seq x y z
N MET A 1 -2.18 -10.93 -21.59
CA MET A 1 -3.19 -10.24 -20.75
C MET A 1 -4.04 -9.31 -21.62
N ASN A 2 -5.37 -9.26 -21.42
CA ASN A 2 -6.21 -8.21 -21.99
C ASN A 2 -5.92 -6.89 -21.27
N LEU A 3 -5.78 -5.78 -22.01
CA LEU A 3 -5.54 -4.41 -21.50
C LEU A 3 -6.43 -4.05 -20.28
N SER A 4 -7.63 -4.62 -20.23
CA SER A 4 -8.62 -4.48 -19.16
C SER A 4 -8.13 -4.88 -17.75
N ALA A 5 -7.31 -5.93 -17.62
CA ALA A 5 -6.78 -6.35 -16.31
C ALA A 5 -5.74 -5.36 -15.77
N VAL A 6 -4.89 -4.81 -16.65
CA VAL A 6 -3.94 -3.75 -16.32
C VAL A 6 -4.67 -2.47 -15.91
N ILE A 7 -5.69 -2.08 -16.68
CA ILE A 7 -6.52 -0.92 -16.38
C ILE A 7 -7.23 -1.08 -15.03
N LYS A 8 -7.72 -2.27 -14.68
CA LYS A 8 -8.32 -2.52 -13.36
C LYS A 8 -7.32 -2.34 -12.22
N VAL A 9 -6.09 -2.86 -12.36
CA VAL A 9 -5.01 -2.69 -11.37
C VAL A 9 -4.63 -1.20 -11.25
N VAL A 10 -4.37 -0.54 -12.38
CA VAL A 10 -4.05 0.89 -12.44
C VAL A 10 -5.17 1.71 -11.82
N ARG A 11 -6.44 1.44 -12.12
CA ARG A 11 -7.57 2.19 -11.56
C ARG A 11 -7.76 1.94 -10.06
N ARG A 12 -7.42 0.75 -9.57
CA ARG A 12 -7.55 0.36 -8.16
C ARG A 12 -6.41 0.93 -7.29
N PHE A 13 -5.23 1.13 -7.88
CA PHE A 13 -3.99 1.43 -7.16
C PHE A 13 -3.22 2.67 -7.69
N ALA A 14 -3.95 3.54 -8.40
CA ALA A 14 -3.47 4.56 -9.34
C ALA A 14 -2.31 5.47 -8.91
N PRO A 15 -2.22 6.01 -7.68
CA PRO A 15 -1.13 6.96 -7.40
C PRO A 15 0.18 6.31 -6.96
N VAL A 16 0.21 5.00 -6.66
CA VAL A 16 1.40 4.37 -6.05
C VAL A 16 2.18 3.54 -7.08
N VAL A 17 1.50 2.65 -7.80
CA VAL A 17 2.18 1.58 -8.59
C VAL A 17 2.41 1.95 -10.06
N VAL A 18 1.81 3.07 -10.53
CA VAL A 18 1.79 3.45 -11.95
C VAL A 18 3.16 3.77 -12.54
N PRO A 19 4.05 4.57 -11.92
CA PRO A 19 5.33 4.92 -12.54
C PRO A 19 6.26 3.71 -12.68
N VAL A 20 6.33 2.85 -11.65
CA VAL A 20 7.17 1.64 -11.64
C VAL A 20 6.71 0.66 -12.73
N VAL A 21 5.40 0.35 -12.74
CA VAL A 21 4.82 -0.59 -13.71
C VAL A 21 4.91 -0.07 -15.13
N LEU A 22 4.66 1.23 -15.37
CA LEU A 22 4.79 1.82 -16.72
C LEU A 22 6.23 1.75 -17.24
N LYS A 23 7.22 1.96 -16.36
CA LYS A 23 8.64 1.92 -16.74
C LYS A 23 9.09 0.47 -17.02
N MET A 24 8.70 -0.48 -16.18
CA MET A 24 9.01 -1.91 -16.40
C MET A 24 8.24 -2.51 -17.60
N TRP A 25 7.06 -2.00 -17.96
CA TRP A 25 6.29 -2.49 -19.12
C TRP A 25 6.99 -2.26 -20.47
N GLN A 26 7.94 -1.32 -20.52
CA GLN A 26 8.74 -1.03 -21.70
C GLN A 26 9.75 -2.14 -22.00
N ASP A 27 10.14 -2.95 -21.01
CA ASP A 27 11.02 -4.11 -21.20
C ASP A 27 10.18 -5.39 -21.45
N PRO A 28 10.30 -6.04 -22.63
CA PRO A 28 9.58 -7.27 -22.93
C PRO A 28 9.94 -8.45 -22.00
N ARG A 29 11.11 -8.45 -21.37
CA ARG A 29 11.57 -9.52 -20.45
C ARG A 29 10.81 -9.50 -19.12
N LEU A 30 10.45 -8.30 -18.64
CA LEU A 30 9.76 -8.09 -17.37
C LEU A 30 8.24 -8.28 -17.46
N ARG A 31 7.68 -8.28 -18.67
CA ARG A 31 6.23 -8.39 -18.87
C ARG A 31 5.62 -9.64 -18.27
N ALA A 32 6.31 -10.78 -18.32
CA ALA A 32 5.80 -12.03 -17.74
C ALA A 32 5.70 -11.93 -16.21
N GLN A 33 6.71 -11.35 -15.55
CA GLN A 33 6.73 -11.15 -14.10
C GLN A 33 5.68 -10.12 -13.64
N ILE A 34 5.55 -9.00 -14.36
CA ILE A 34 4.51 -8.00 -14.09
C ILE A 34 3.12 -8.62 -14.25
N GLN A 35 2.91 -9.47 -15.25
CA GLN A 35 1.63 -10.15 -15.47
C GLN A 35 1.30 -11.12 -14.34
N GLU A 36 2.28 -11.89 -13.85
CA GLU A 36 2.10 -12.79 -12.72
C GLU A 36 1.71 -12.02 -11.46
N VAL A 37 2.40 -10.91 -11.18
CA VAL A 37 2.13 -10.06 -10.03
C VAL A 37 0.78 -9.33 -10.17
N ALA A 38 0.42 -8.87 -11.37
CA ALA A 38 -0.88 -8.28 -11.66
C ALA A 38 -2.03 -9.30 -11.57
N ALA A 39 -1.80 -10.56 -11.97
CA ALA A 39 -2.79 -11.63 -11.81
C ALA A 39 -3.03 -11.93 -10.32
N LYS A 40 -1.95 -12.01 -9.53
CA LYS A 40 -2.02 -12.11 -8.07
C LYS A 40 -2.86 -10.96 -7.50
N LEU A 41 -2.65 -9.72 -7.94
CA LEU A 41 -3.38 -8.51 -7.53
C LEU A 41 -4.90 -8.55 -7.72
N VAL A 42 -5.38 -9.19 -8.80
CA VAL A 42 -6.81 -9.16 -9.19
C VAL A 42 -7.57 -10.40 -8.68
N ALA A 43 -6.87 -11.43 -8.22
CA ALA A 43 -7.45 -12.75 -7.92
C ALA A 43 -8.53 -12.80 -6.81
N SER A 44 -8.80 -11.74 -6.05
CA SER A 44 -9.85 -11.74 -5.03
C SER A 44 -10.93 -10.69 -5.30
N GLU A 45 -12.02 -11.12 -5.94
CA GLU A 45 -13.21 -10.28 -6.16
C GLU A 45 -14.20 -10.32 -4.97
N LYS A 46 -14.29 -11.42 -4.21
CA LYS A 46 -15.29 -11.60 -3.14
C LYS A 46 -14.87 -10.93 -1.81
N PRO A 47 -15.79 -10.22 -1.12
CA PRO A 47 -15.50 -9.50 0.13
C PRO A 47 -15.82 -10.31 1.40
N THR A 48 -15.54 -11.61 1.44
CA THR A 48 -15.77 -12.40 2.67
C THR A 48 -14.59 -12.27 3.63
N ALA A 49 -14.84 -12.52 4.91
CA ALA A 49 -13.78 -12.56 5.91
C ALA A 49 -12.77 -13.68 5.62
N GLN A 50 -13.21 -14.84 5.12
CA GLN A 50 -12.31 -15.90 4.68
C GLN A 50 -11.40 -15.46 3.52
N ASP A 51 -11.95 -14.77 2.50
CA ASP A 51 -11.13 -14.28 1.38
C ASP A 51 -10.07 -13.26 1.85
N MET A 52 -10.43 -12.43 2.83
CA MET A 52 -9.50 -11.47 3.44
C MET A 52 -8.39 -12.19 4.22
N LEU A 53 -8.71 -13.24 4.97
CA LEU A 53 -7.72 -14.06 5.68
C LEU A 53 -6.73 -14.72 4.71
N ALA A 54 -7.24 -15.35 3.64
CA ALA A 54 -6.40 -15.93 2.59
C ALA A 54 -5.49 -14.88 1.93
N THR A 55 -6.02 -13.67 1.69
CA THR A 55 -5.22 -12.56 1.14
C THR A 55 -4.12 -12.11 2.10
N ILE A 56 -4.41 -12.04 3.40
CA ILE A 56 -3.43 -11.66 4.43
C ILE A 56 -2.30 -12.69 4.52
N GLU A 57 -2.61 -13.99 4.40
CA GLU A 57 -1.61 -15.06 4.40
C GLU A 57 -0.62 -14.92 3.23
N VAL A 58 -1.14 -14.70 2.01
CA VAL A 58 -0.30 -14.45 0.84
C VAL A 58 0.59 -13.22 1.05
N LEU A 59 0.02 -12.12 1.54
CA LEU A 59 0.79 -10.90 1.82
C LEU A 59 1.87 -11.12 2.88
N ARG A 60 1.63 -11.96 3.89
CA ARG A 60 2.66 -12.32 4.87
C ARG A 60 3.82 -13.06 4.23
N SER A 61 3.58 -13.96 3.28
CA SER A 61 4.68 -14.61 2.54
C SER A 61 5.53 -13.57 1.81
N GLN A 62 4.88 -12.67 1.07
CA GLN A 62 5.58 -11.63 0.30
C GLN A 62 6.39 -10.69 1.21
N VAL A 63 5.82 -10.28 2.35
CA VAL A 63 6.54 -9.42 3.31
C VAL A 63 7.71 -10.16 3.96
N ARG A 64 7.62 -11.48 4.18
CA ARG A 64 8.76 -12.27 4.66
C ARG A 64 9.86 -12.40 3.62
N GLU A 65 9.51 -12.58 2.35
CA GLU A 65 10.47 -12.59 1.25
C GLU A 65 11.22 -11.26 1.16
N LEU A 66 10.50 -10.13 1.19
CA LEU A 66 11.11 -8.79 1.22
C LEU A 66 11.98 -8.56 2.47
N ALA A 67 11.56 -9.06 3.63
CA ALA A 67 12.37 -8.96 4.84
C ALA A 67 13.68 -9.77 4.74
N ALA A 68 13.66 -10.88 3.99
CA ALA A 68 14.82 -11.74 3.80
C ALA A 68 15.77 -11.22 2.71
N SER A 69 15.26 -10.50 1.70
CA SER A 69 16.07 -9.85 0.67
C SER A 69 16.59 -8.46 1.08
N ALA A 70 16.02 -7.86 2.11
CA ALA A 70 16.36 -6.51 2.56
C ALA A 70 17.86 -6.30 2.77
N ASP A 71 18.45 -5.35 2.04
CA ASP A 71 19.87 -5.04 2.10
C ASP A 71 20.18 -3.82 2.99
N ASN A 72 19.13 -3.07 3.35
CA ASN A 72 19.24 -1.86 4.15
C ASN A 72 18.23 -1.80 5.31
N ALA A 73 18.59 -0.99 6.31
CA ALA A 73 17.76 -0.82 7.51
C ALA A 73 16.39 -0.19 7.23
N GLY A 74 16.21 0.49 6.09
CA GLY A 74 14.93 1.04 5.67
C GLY A 74 13.93 -0.04 5.25
N GLU A 75 14.39 -1.01 4.47
CA GLU A 75 13.59 -2.16 4.02
C GLU A 75 13.18 -3.07 5.16
N VAL A 76 14.12 -3.40 6.04
CA VAL A 76 13.84 -4.21 7.25
C VAL A 76 12.73 -3.55 8.07
N ARG A 77 12.84 -2.24 8.34
CA ARG A 77 11.83 -1.50 9.10
C ARG A 77 10.46 -1.48 8.41
N ARG A 78 10.42 -1.30 7.09
CA ARG A 78 9.16 -1.32 6.32
C ARG A 78 8.50 -2.70 6.40
N ALA A 79 9.28 -3.76 6.23
CA ALA A 79 8.78 -5.13 6.31
C ALA A 79 8.21 -5.45 7.71
N GLU A 80 8.91 -5.08 8.78
CA GLU A 80 8.42 -5.20 10.15
C GLU A 80 7.11 -4.41 10.39
N GLU A 81 7.02 -3.18 9.86
CA GLU A 81 5.81 -2.38 9.98
C GLU A 81 4.63 -3.04 9.27
N TRP A 82 4.86 -3.61 8.09
CA TRP A 82 3.84 -4.31 7.32
C TRP A 82 3.39 -5.60 8.01
N GLN A 83 4.30 -6.37 8.63
CA GLN A 83 3.94 -7.53 9.45
C GLN A 83 2.97 -7.13 10.57
N LYS A 84 3.28 -6.06 11.32
CA LYS A 84 2.40 -5.56 12.39
C LYS A 84 1.02 -5.13 11.87
N GLN A 85 0.96 -4.53 10.69
CA GLN A 85 -0.32 -4.18 10.05
C GLN A 85 -1.12 -5.43 9.66
N LEU A 86 -0.47 -6.46 9.12
CA LEU A 86 -1.10 -7.74 8.77
C LEU A 86 -1.67 -8.45 10.00
N ASP A 87 -0.95 -8.45 11.13
CA ASP A 87 -1.45 -9.00 12.40
C ASP A 87 -2.73 -8.29 12.86
N GLY A 88 -2.76 -6.96 12.74
CA GLY A 88 -3.95 -6.17 13.06
C GLY A 88 -5.13 -6.46 12.13
N TYR A 89 -4.86 -6.69 10.84
CA TYR A 89 -5.90 -7.01 9.85
C TYR A 89 -6.43 -8.43 10.00
N GLU A 90 -5.59 -9.39 10.37
CA GLU A 90 -6.01 -10.77 10.64
C GLU A 90 -6.97 -10.82 11.82
N LYS A 91 -6.60 -10.18 12.95
CA LYS A 91 -7.49 -10.07 14.12
C LYS A 91 -8.82 -9.44 13.74
N ALA A 92 -8.79 -8.36 12.95
CA ALA A 92 -10.01 -7.72 12.47
C ALA A 92 -10.83 -8.65 11.54
N ALA A 93 -10.20 -9.42 10.67
CA ALA A 93 -10.88 -10.35 9.78
C ALA A 93 -11.57 -11.48 10.57
N HIS A 94 -10.92 -12.01 11.61
CA HIS A 94 -11.54 -12.98 12.52
C HIS A 94 -12.75 -12.40 13.25
N LEU A 95 -12.72 -11.14 13.66
CA LEU A 95 -13.91 -10.51 14.27
C LEU A 95 -15.08 -10.39 13.28
N LEU A 96 -14.79 -10.28 11.98
CA LEU A 96 -15.81 -10.18 10.93
C LEU A 96 -16.40 -11.54 10.50
N THR A 97 -15.90 -12.66 11.02
CA THR A 97 -16.59 -13.96 10.85
C THR A 97 -17.79 -14.11 11.78
N ALA A 98 -17.87 -13.28 12.83
CA ALA A 98 -18.96 -13.32 13.80
C ALA A 98 -20.30 -12.86 13.19
N PRO A 99 -21.44 -13.43 13.64
CA PRO A 99 -22.76 -12.94 13.27
C PRO A 99 -22.94 -11.47 13.64
N GLY A 100 -23.53 -10.67 12.75
CA GLY A 100 -23.77 -9.24 12.98
C GLY A 100 -22.70 -8.30 12.39
N ALA A 101 -21.62 -8.84 11.82
CA ALA A 101 -20.66 -8.05 11.05
C ALA A 101 -21.33 -7.40 9.83
N THR A 102 -21.12 -6.10 9.63
CA THR A 102 -21.77 -5.39 8.52
C THR A 102 -20.95 -5.47 7.24
N THR A 103 -21.62 -5.39 6.10
CA THR A 103 -20.95 -5.26 4.79
C THR A 103 -20.03 -4.03 4.72
N LYS A 104 -20.32 -2.99 5.52
CA LYS A 104 -19.49 -1.78 5.63
C LYS A 104 -18.16 -2.08 6.32
N ASP A 105 -18.16 -2.92 7.35
CA ASP A 105 -16.95 -3.32 8.08
C ASP A 105 -16.05 -4.18 7.20
N HIS A 106 -16.64 -5.12 6.45
CA HIS A 106 -15.92 -5.90 5.44
C HIS A 106 -15.27 -5.00 4.39
N LYS A 107 -16.01 -4.02 3.84
CA LYS A 107 -15.47 -3.06 2.87
C LYS A 107 -14.34 -2.21 3.46
N LYS A 108 -14.46 -1.80 4.73
CA LYS A 108 -13.45 -0.98 5.41
C LYS A 108 -12.14 -1.77 5.61
N LEU A 109 -12.23 -3.01 6.09
CA LEU A 109 -11.05 -3.86 6.25
C LEU A 109 -10.41 -4.16 4.89
N ARG A 110 -11.21 -4.54 3.90
CA ARG A 110 -10.72 -4.80 2.54
C ARG A 110 -9.95 -3.63 1.95
N ARG A 111 -10.44 -2.40 2.09
CA ARG A 111 -9.72 -1.20 1.61
C ARG A 111 -8.35 -1.02 2.27
N ARG A 112 -8.21 -1.39 3.54
CA ARG A 112 -6.92 -1.32 4.25
C ARG A 112 -5.95 -2.40 3.77
N ILE A 113 -6.43 -3.63 3.61
CA ILE A 113 -5.66 -4.74 3.02
C ILE A 113 -5.22 -4.37 1.61
N ASP A 114 -6.14 -3.87 0.77
CA ASP A 114 -5.85 -3.41 -0.59
C ASP A 114 -4.77 -2.31 -0.60
N ALA A 115 -4.84 -1.34 0.32
CA ALA A 115 -3.84 -0.27 0.41
C ALA A 115 -2.46 -0.75 0.89
N LEU A 116 -2.40 -1.73 1.80
CA LEU A 116 -1.15 -2.36 2.21
C LEU A 116 -0.56 -3.17 1.06
N ARG A 117 -1.39 -3.97 0.38
CA ARG A 117 -1.01 -4.74 -0.80
C ARG A 117 -0.33 -3.87 -1.86
N SER A 118 -0.87 -2.69 -2.15
CA SER A 118 -0.23 -1.76 -3.10
C SER A 118 1.18 -1.39 -2.70
N ARG A 119 1.41 -1.11 -1.41
CA ARG A 119 2.72 -0.66 -0.90
C ARG A 119 3.74 -1.80 -0.90
N VAL A 120 3.33 -3.00 -0.50
CA VAL A 120 4.17 -4.20 -0.56
C VAL A 120 4.60 -4.49 -2.00
N LEU A 121 3.67 -4.39 -2.94
CA LEU A 121 3.94 -4.66 -4.34
C LEU A 121 4.77 -3.58 -5.02
N ASP A 122 4.56 -2.32 -4.66
CA ASP A 122 5.39 -1.21 -5.13
C ASP A 122 6.85 -1.41 -4.72
N ALA A 123 7.10 -1.80 -3.47
CA ALA A 123 8.44 -2.13 -3.00
C ALA A 123 9.01 -3.36 -3.70
N HIS A 124 8.24 -4.44 -3.86
CA HIS A 124 8.70 -5.65 -4.56
C HIS A 124 9.02 -5.39 -6.04
N MET A 125 8.22 -4.56 -6.72
CA MET A 125 8.52 -4.13 -8.09
C MET A 125 9.74 -3.23 -8.17
N THR A 126 9.98 -2.40 -7.15
CA THR A 126 11.18 -1.58 -7.06
C THR A 126 12.42 -2.47 -6.92
N GLU A 127 12.40 -3.49 -6.05
CA GLU A 127 13.50 -4.47 -5.95
C GLU A 127 13.77 -5.19 -7.28
N ILE A 128 12.72 -5.71 -7.93
CA ILE A 128 12.88 -6.36 -9.25
C ILE A 128 13.46 -5.38 -10.28
N ALA A 129 13.03 -4.12 -10.27
CA ALA A 129 13.53 -3.11 -11.20
C ALA A 129 15.02 -2.80 -10.93
N GLU A 130 15.41 -2.66 -9.67
CA GLU A 130 16.80 -2.42 -9.24
C GLU A 130 17.71 -3.59 -9.61
N ASP A 131 17.27 -4.84 -9.40
CA ASP A 131 17.98 -6.06 -9.83
C ASP A 131 18.25 -6.06 -11.34
N HIS A 132 17.37 -5.46 -12.13
CA HIS A 132 17.49 -5.36 -13.59
C HIS A 132 18.14 -4.04 -14.05
N GLY A 133 18.72 -3.25 -13.13
CA GLY A 133 19.39 -1.99 -13.43
C GLY A 133 18.45 -0.85 -13.85
N VAL A 134 17.13 -1.01 -13.64
CA VAL A 134 16.13 0.02 -13.90
C VAL A 134 15.98 0.88 -12.65
N GLN A 135 16.53 2.09 -12.67
CA GLN A 135 16.32 3.02 -11.56
C GLN A 135 14.88 3.54 -11.54
N VAL A 136 14.20 3.32 -10.44
CA VAL A 136 12.82 3.77 -10.20
C VAL A 136 12.86 4.80 -9.09
N GLU A 137 12.63 6.06 -9.44
CA GLU A 137 12.48 7.12 -8.44
C GLU A 137 11.13 6.88 -7.74
N SER A 138 11.17 6.24 -6.57
CA SER A 138 9.97 6.00 -5.76
C SER A 138 9.29 7.34 -5.46
N ALA A 139 7.99 7.45 -5.72
CA ALA A 139 7.25 8.68 -5.47
C ALA A 139 7.42 9.10 -4.00
N PRO A 140 7.66 10.40 -3.70
CA PRO A 140 7.91 10.83 -2.34
C PRO A 140 6.73 10.43 -1.45
N ALA A 141 7.03 9.70 -0.38
CA ALA A 141 6.09 9.41 0.69
C ALA A 141 5.38 10.73 1.04
N ARG A 142 4.05 10.78 0.92
CA ARG A 142 3.26 11.96 1.31
C ARG A 142 3.47 12.19 2.82
N GLY A 143 4.49 12.97 3.14
CA GLY A 143 5.00 13.18 4.48
C GLY A 143 5.89 14.42 4.61
N SER A 144 6.26 15.07 3.50
CA SER A 144 6.80 16.43 3.54
C SER A 144 5.65 17.38 3.80
N ARG A 145 5.40 17.62 5.09
CA ARG A 145 4.69 18.81 5.56
C ARG A 145 5.29 19.98 4.80
N LEU A 146 4.51 20.57 3.90
CA LEU A 146 4.70 21.95 3.53
C LEU A 146 4.84 22.72 4.84
N SER A 147 6.04 23.24 5.07
CA SER A 147 6.33 24.18 6.13
C SER A 147 5.28 25.28 6.06
N ARG A 148 4.25 25.17 6.89
CA ARG A 148 3.37 26.30 7.19
C ARG A 148 4.25 27.30 7.92
N PRO A 149 4.47 28.52 7.41
CA PRO A 149 4.95 29.58 8.28
C PRO A 149 3.89 29.77 9.37
N ARG A 150 4.24 29.35 10.59
CA ARG A 150 3.59 29.83 11.81
C ARG A 150 4.27 31.15 12.17
N LEU A 151 3.47 32.00 12.83
CA LEU A 151 3.77 33.28 13.49
C LEU A 151 3.45 34.49 12.58
N LEU A 152 2.56 35.41 12.93
CA LEU A 152 2.07 35.81 14.26
C LEU A 152 0.55 36.03 14.32
N SER A 153 -0.05 35.39 15.33
CA SER A 153 -1.25 35.89 15.99
C SER A 153 -0.99 37.30 16.53
N ARG A 154 -1.68 38.30 15.98
CA ARG A 154 -2.03 39.52 16.73
C ARG A 154 -3.53 39.53 16.93
N ARG A 155 -3.99 38.85 18.00
CA ARG A 155 -5.27 39.17 18.62
C ARG A 155 -4.99 39.76 20.00
N CYS A 156 -5.37 41.03 20.09
CA CYS A 156 -6.01 41.70 21.21
C CYS A 156 -5.89 41.04 22.59
N ALA A 157 -5.31 41.77 23.53
CA ALA A 157 -5.81 41.80 24.88
C ALA A 157 -5.72 43.23 25.45
N ARG A 158 -6.91 43.80 25.71
CA ARG A 158 -7.34 44.54 26.92
C ARG A 158 -6.56 45.82 27.29
N ARG A 159 -7.16 46.88 27.84
CA ARG A 159 -8.46 47.09 28.49
C ARG A 159 -8.69 48.60 28.60
N ARG A 160 -9.97 48.97 28.79
CA ARG A 160 -10.48 50.29 29.20
C ARG A 160 -9.91 50.73 30.56
N ASP A 161 -9.72 52.04 30.74
CA ASP A 161 -10.31 52.89 31.81
C ASP A 161 -9.92 54.36 31.51
N ARG A 162 -10.87 55.26 31.22
CA ARG A 162 -11.57 56.18 32.13
C ARG A 162 -10.67 57.16 32.90
N ALA A 163 -10.62 58.40 32.41
CA ALA A 163 -10.90 59.64 33.15
C ALA A 163 -11.23 60.73 32.11
#